data_AF-A0A6A6D4L4-F1
#
_entry.id   AF-A0A6A6D4L4-F1
#
_cell.length_a   1.000
_cell.length_b   1.000
_cell.length_c   1.000
_cell.angle_alpha   90.00
_cell.angle_beta   90.00
_cell.angle_gamma   90.00
#
_symmetry.space_group_name_H-M   'P 1'
#
loop_
_entity.id
_entity.type
_entity.pdbx_description
1 polymer ?
#
loop_
_entity_poly.entity_id
_entity_poly.type
_entity_poly.pdbx_seq_one_letter_code
_entity_poly.pdbx_strand_id
1 'polypeptide(L)'
;RVHLIHDLQPYHCTYELCQDPNRLYGSRREWLDHENQHTRVWHCQVHGEEFETQPEYVQHLDSKHTHSKPECYSSELIAAVVGPSLKPHRNCPFCPTPFSDTIQMQKHIAYHLERIALFALP
;
A
#
# COMPACT_ATOMS: atom_id res chain seq x y z
N ARG A 1 7.86 -26.13 4.75
CA ARG A 1 8.34 -24.97 3.97
C ARG A 1 7.80 -23.64 4.51
N VAL A 2 6.52 -23.54 4.87
CA VAL A 2 5.95 -22.30 5.47
C VAL A 2 6.67 -21.87 6.74
N HIS A 3 6.98 -22.82 7.65
CA HIS A 3 7.72 -22.51 8.88
C HIS A 3 9.13 -21.96 8.61
N LEU A 4 9.88 -22.58 7.69
CA LEU A 4 11.22 -22.12 7.31
C LEU A 4 11.21 -20.67 6.78
N ILE A 5 10.26 -20.34 5.90
CA ILE A 5 10.14 -18.97 5.37
C ILE A 5 9.72 -18.00 6.48
N HIS A 6 8.87 -18.41 7.42
CA HIS A 6 8.48 -17.57 8.54
C HIS A 6 9.67 -17.24 9.44
N ASP A 7 10.48 -18.24 9.79
CA ASP A 7 11.65 -18.11 10.66
C ASP A 7 12.75 -17.22 10.05
N LEU A 8 12.83 -17.19 8.71
CA LEU A 8 13.75 -16.31 7.98
C LEU A 8 13.39 -14.82 8.06
N GLN A 9 12.15 -14.50 8.43
CA GLN A 9 11.59 -13.14 8.41
C GLN A 9 11.98 -12.36 7.13
N PRO A 10 11.65 -12.91 5.94
CA PRO A 10 12.28 -12.49 4.68
C PRO A 10 11.85 -11.10 4.23
N TYR A 11 10.73 -10.60 4.76
CA TYR A 11 10.14 -9.36 4.29
C TYR A 11 10.66 -8.17 5.09
N HIS A 12 11.00 -7.08 4.42
CA HIS A 12 11.26 -5.77 5.00
C HIS A 12 10.59 -4.70 4.15
N CYS A 13 10.41 -3.50 4.69
CA CYS A 13 9.81 -2.40 3.94
C CYS A 13 10.73 -1.96 2.80
N THR A 14 10.18 -1.84 1.59
CA THR A 14 10.98 -1.44 0.42
C THR A 14 10.77 0.02 0.00
N TYR A 15 10.10 0.83 0.82
CA TYR A 15 9.93 2.27 0.59
C TYR A 15 11.11 3.06 1.14
N GLU A 16 11.67 3.98 0.35
CA GLU A 16 12.84 4.77 0.73
C GLU A 16 12.59 5.68 1.95
N LEU A 17 11.37 6.23 2.06
CA LEU A 17 10.97 7.15 3.12
C LEU A 17 10.23 6.46 4.27
N CYS A 18 10.55 5.19 4.53
CA CYS A 18 9.96 4.46 5.65
C CYS A 18 10.54 4.90 7.00
N GLN A 19 9.69 5.05 8.01
CA GLN A 19 10.11 5.35 9.38
C GLN A 19 10.77 4.15 10.08
N ASP A 20 10.49 2.93 9.61
CA ASP A 20 11.01 1.68 10.17
C ASP A 20 11.51 0.75 9.05
N PRO A 21 12.58 1.14 8.30
CA PRO A 21 13.03 0.41 7.12
C PRO A 21 13.68 -0.94 7.45
N ASN A 22 14.20 -1.09 8.67
CA ASN A 22 14.92 -2.30 9.11
C ASN A 22 14.02 -3.33 9.78
N ARG A 23 12.73 -3.04 9.98
CA ARG A 23 11.80 -4.01 10.54
C ARG A 23 11.61 -5.17 9.58
N LEU A 24 11.82 -6.37 10.14
CA LEU A 24 11.58 -7.63 9.47
C LEU A 24 10.18 -8.15 9.80
N TYR A 25 9.55 -8.82 8.84
CA TYR A 25 8.25 -9.45 9.00
C TYR A 25 8.37 -10.94 8.67
N GLY A 26 7.75 -11.76 9.51
CA GLY A 26 7.68 -13.21 9.31
C GLY A 26 6.58 -13.63 8.33
N SER A 27 5.58 -12.79 8.10
CA SER A 27 4.51 -13.08 7.17
C SER A 27 4.35 -12.00 6.11
N ARG A 28 3.98 -12.46 4.91
CA ARG A 28 3.66 -11.59 3.79
C ARG A 28 2.52 -10.64 4.11
N ARG A 29 1.52 -11.09 4.88
CA ARG A 29 0.37 -10.28 5.27
C ARG A 29 0.80 -9.09 6.12
N GLU A 30 1.62 -9.31 7.14
CA GLU A 30 2.11 -8.22 7.99
C GLU A 30 2.95 -7.20 7.20
N TRP A 31 3.77 -7.68 6.28
CA TRP A 31 4.53 -6.83 5.37
C TRP A 31 3.61 -6.00 4.45
N LEU A 32 2.59 -6.62 3.85
CA LEU A 32 1.60 -5.92 3.02
C LEU A 32 0.83 -4.87 3.81
N ASP A 33 0.38 -5.21 5.02
CA ASP A 33 -0.34 -4.29 5.90
C ASP A 33 0.51 -3.05 6.24
N HIS A 34 1.83 -3.22 6.33
CA HIS A 34 2.78 -2.11 6.46
C HIS A 34 2.97 -1.34 5.15
N GLU A 35 3.26 -2.02 4.03
CA GLU A 35 3.51 -1.35 2.76
C GLU A 35 2.30 -0.53 2.28
N ASN A 36 1.09 -1.01 2.54
CA ASN A 36 -0.17 -0.32 2.24
C ASN A 36 -0.32 1.01 3.01
N GLN A 37 0.43 1.25 4.08
CA GLN A 37 0.41 2.52 4.82
C GLN A 37 1.12 3.64 4.06
N HIS A 38 2.06 3.31 3.17
CA HIS A 38 2.78 4.29 2.35
C HIS A 38 1.95 4.79 1.16
N THR A 39 0.97 4.01 0.72
CA THR A 39 0.15 4.31 -0.46
C THR A 39 -1.26 4.73 -0.07
N ARG A 40 -1.44 5.36 1.09
CA ARG A 40 -2.76 5.75 1.58
C ARG A 40 -3.29 6.92 0.76
N VAL A 41 -4.46 6.72 0.16
CA VAL A 41 -5.19 7.69 -0.66
C VAL A 41 -6.66 7.74 -0.24
N TRP A 42 -7.32 8.85 -0.51
CA TRP A 42 -8.76 8.98 -0.36
C TRP A 42 -9.44 8.43 -1.60
N HIS A 43 -10.44 7.56 -1.41
CA HIS A 43 -11.18 6.92 -2.49
C HIS A 43 -12.59 7.49 -2.60
N CYS A 44 -12.99 7.92 -3.79
CA CYS A 44 -14.39 8.17 -4.09
C CYS A 44 -15.10 6.84 -4.44
N GLN A 45 -16.09 6.47 -3.63
CA GLN A 45 -16.85 5.23 -3.78
C GLN A 45 -17.80 5.22 -5.00
N VAL A 46 -18.05 6.38 -5.61
CA VAL A 46 -18.98 6.53 -6.74
C VAL A 46 -18.25 6.55 -8.08
N HIS A 47 -17.10 7.21 -8.14
CA HIS A 47 -16.37 7.46 -9.39
C HIS A 47 -15.10 6.61 -9.54
N GLY A 48 -14.64 5.95 -8.48
CA GLY A 48 -13.38 5.19 -8.50
C GLY A 48 -12.13 6.08 -8.62
N GLU A 49 -12.26 7.37 -8.29
CA GLU A 49 -11.17 8.33 -8.27
C GLU A 49 -10.39 8.25 -6.94
N GLU A 50 -9.08 8.47 -7.03
CA GLU A 50 -8.14 8.45 -5.91
C GLU A 50 -7.55 9.85 -5.73
N PHE A 51 -7.38 10.28 -4.48
CA PHE A 51 -6.82 11.58 -4.14
C PHE A 51 -5.71 11.41 -3.10
N GLU A 52 -4.57 12.07 -3.32
CA GLU A 52 -3.40 11.96 -2.43
C GLU A 52 -3.50 12.89 -1.23
N THR A 53 -4.34 13.93 -1.32
CA THR A 53 -4.53 14.88 -0.23
C THR A 53 -6.00 15.06 0.15
N GLN A 54 -6.24 15.32 1.43
CA GLN A 54 -7.58 15.59 1.95
C GLN A 54 -8.26 16.79 1.26
N PRO A 55 -7.59 17.94 1.01
CA PRO A 55 -8.22 19.08 0.35
C PRO A 55 -8.72 18.75 -1.06
N GLU A 56 -7.96 17.97 -1.84
CA GLU A 56 -8.38 17.52 -3.18
C GLU A 56 -9.64 16.67 -3.11
N TYR A 57 -9.69 15.74 -2.16
CA TYR A 57 -10.87 14.91 -1.95
C TYR A 57 -12.09 15.72 -1.52
N VAL A 58 -11.93 16.67 -0.59
CA VAL A 58 -13.02 17.55 -0.16
C VAL A 58 -13.54 18.40 -1.32
N GLN A 59 -12.64 18.94 -2.14
CA GLN A 59 -13.03 19.69 -3.34
C GLN A 59 -13.80 18.82 -4.35
N HIS A 60 -13.40 17.55 -4.50
CA HIS A 60 -14.16 16.59 -5.30
C HIS A 60 -15.58 16.38 -4.73
N LEU A 61 -15.71 16.19 -3.41
CA LEU A 61 -17.01 16.05 -2.75
C LEU A 61 -17.90 17.28 -2.98
N ASP A 62 -17.37 18.48 -2.78
CA ASP A 62 -18.13 19.73 -2.93
C ASP A 62 -18.60 19.96 -4.38
N SER A 63 -17.85 19.47 -5.38
CA SER A 63 -18.16 19.70 -6.80
C SER A 63 -18.99 18.60 -7.44
N LYS A 64 -18.77 17.33 -7.05
CA LYS A 64 -19.40 16.15 -7.67
C LYS A 64 -20.46 15.48 -6.79
N HIS A 65 -20.49 15.79 -5.50
CA HIS A 65 -21.45 15.27 -4.53
C HIS A 65 -22.29 16.38 -3.87
N THR A 66 -22.66 17.41 -4.64
CA THR A 66 -23.48 18.56 -4.20
C THR A 66 -24.85 18.20 -3.62
N HIS A 67 -25.40 17.02 -3.97
CA HIS A 67 -26.67 16.53 -3.43
C HIS A 67 -26.56 15.86 -2.06
N SER A 68 -25.34 15.53 -1.62
CA SER A 68 -25.08 14.99 -0.30
C SER A 68 -25.00 16.13 0.71
N LYS A 69 -25.66 16.01 1.86
CA LYS A 69 -25.61 17.05 2.88
C LYS A 69 -24.17 17.25 3.37
N PRO A 70 -23.66 18.48 3.52
CA PRO A 70 -22.32 18.73 4.07
C PRO A 70 -22.13 18.17 5.49
N GLU A 71 -23.21 17.96 6.23
CA GLU A 71 -23.22 17.27 7.53
C GLU A 71 -22.81 15.77 7.44
N CYS A 72 -22.82 15.18 6.24
CA CYS A 72 -22.40 13.80 5.99
C CYS A 72 -20.88 13.62 5.81
N TYR A 73 -20.10 14.71 5.76
CA TYR A 73 -18.66 14.67 5.51
C TYR A 73 -17.89 15.24 6.70
N SER A 74 -18.12 14.68 7.90
CA SER A 74 -17.28 15.00 9.05
C SER A 74 -15.83 14.62 8.76
N SER A 75 -14.88 15.31 9.41
CA SER A 75 -13.44 15.00 9.26
C SER A 75 -13.13 13.54 9.59
N GLU A 76 -13.89 12.92 10.49
CA GLU A 76 -13.75 11.52 10.89
C GLU A 76 -14.19 10.56 9.77
N LEU A 77 -15.32 10.86 9.11
CA LEU A 77 -15.80 10.09 7.97
C LEU A 77 -14.87 10.22 6.76
N ILE A 78 -14.32 11.42 6.53
CA ILE A 78 -13.31 11.66 5.50
C ILE A 78 -12.02 10.89 5.80
N ALA A 79 -11.59 10.82 7.05
CA ALA A 79 -10.42 10.03 7.44
C ALA A 79 -10.66 8.51 7.31
N ALA A 80 -11.90 8.05 7.51
CA ALA A 80 -12.27 6.65 7.44
C ALA A 80 -12.26 6.06 6.02
N VAL A 81 -12.40 6.88 4.97
CA VAL A 81 -12.37 6.42 3.57
C VAL A 81 -10.94 6.29 3.00
N VAL A 82 -9.92 6.53 3.81
CA VAL A 82 -8.53 6.43 3.39
C VAL A 82 -8.10 4.96 3.35
N GLY A 83 -7.71 4.49 2.16
CA GLY A 83 -7.26 3.13 1.92
C GLY A 83 -5.98 3.09 1.06
N PRO A 84 -5.38 1.91 0.86
CA PRO A 84 -4.25 1.78 -0.07
C PRO A 84 -4.68 2.12 -1.50
N SER A 85 -3.78 2.70 -2.30
CA SER A 85 -4.00 2.92 -3.72
C SER A 85 -4.12 1.59 -4.46
N LEU A 86 -5.05 1.57 -5.41
CA LEU A 86 -5.26 0.47 -6.35
C LEU A 86 -4.27 0.52 -7.51
N LYS A 87 -3.50 1.61 -7.63
CA LYS A 87 -2.47 1.78 -8.66
C LYS A 87 -1.09 1.42 -8.12
N PRO A 88 -0.23 0.81 -8.94
CA PRO A 88 1.15 0.53 -8.54
C PRO A 88 1.89 1.86 -8.34
N HIS A 89 2.26 2.15 -7.10
CA HIS A 89 2.93 3.39 -6.72
C HIS A 89 4.43 3.39 -7.07
N ARG A 90 5.00 2.24 -7.44
CA ARG A 90 6.43 2.11 -7.77
C ARG A 90 6.73 0.90 -8.65
N ASN A 91 7.97 0.85 -9.14
CA ASN A 91 8.56 -0.35 -9.74
C ASN A 91 9.25 -1.22 -8.68
N CYS A 92 9.76 -2.38 -9.09
CA CYS A 92 10.52 -3.27 -8.21
C CYS A 92 11.89 -2.63 -7.89
N PRO A 93 12.32 -2.58 -6.63
CA PRO A 93 13.64 -2.06 -6.27
C PRO A 93 14.79 -3.03 -6.61
N PHE A 94 14.47 -4.29 -6.92
CA PHE A 94 15.46 -5.35 -7.18
C PHE A 94 15.64 -5.66 -8.67
N CYS A 95 14.75 -5.20 -9.55
CA CYS A 95 14.83 -5.44 -10.98
C CYS A 95 13.97 -4.45 -11.79
N PRO A 96 14.21 -4.29 -13.11
CA PRO A 96 13.52 -3.30 -13.94
C PRO A 96 12.13 -3.75 -14.45
N THR A 97 11.39 -4.56 -13.70
CA THR A 97 10.07 -5.06 -14.12
C THR A 97 8.99 -3.97 -13.93
N PRO A 98 8.22 -3.62 -14.98
CA PRO A 98 7.09 -2.70 -14.85
C PRO A 98 5.82 -3.42 -14.36
N PHE A 99 4.91 -2.68 -13.72
CA PHE A 99 3.64 -3.20 -13.24
C PHE A 99 2.46 -2.32 -13.64
N SER A 100 1.34 -2.95 -13.99
CA SER A 100 0.04 -2.29 -14.19
C SER A 100 -0.94 -2.57 -13.05
N ASP A 101 -0.57 -3.44 -12.10
CA ASP A 101 -1.43 -3.93 -11.04
C ASP A 101 -0.65 -4.03 -9.72
N THR A 102 -1.22 -3.46 -8.66
CA THR A 102 -0.60 -3.43 -7.32
C THR A 102 -0.40 -4.83 -6.75
N ILE A 103 -1.33 -5.75 -7.00
CA ILE A 103 -1.24 -7.12 -6.48
C ILE A 103 -0.07 -7.87 -7.15
N GLN A 104 0.12 -7.71 -8.47
CA GLN A 104 1.26 -8.27 -9.19
C GLN A 104 2.59 -7.67 -8.70
N MET A 105 2.66 -6.35 -8.53
CA MET A 105 3.83 -5.67 -7.97
C MET A 105 4.20 -6.26 -6.60
N GLN A 106 3.23 -6.32 -5.69
CA GLN A 106 3.42 -6.86 -4.34
C GLN A 106 3.83 -8.34 -4.34
N LYS A 107 3.24 -9.17 -5.21
CA LYS A 107 3.64 -10.58 -5.39
C LYS A 107 5.08 -10.69 -5.87
N HIS A 108 5.47 -9.86 -6.81
CA HIS A 108 6.80 -9.88 -7.39
C HIS A 108 7.87 -9.45 -6.38
N ILE A 109 7.64 -8.36 -5.63
CA ILE A 109 8.59 -7.89 -4.61
C ILE A 109 8.72 -8.94 -3.49
N ALA A 110 7.62 -9.51 -3.01
CA ALA A 110 7.63 -10.59 -2.02
C ALA A 110 8.51 -11.77 -2.47
N TYR A 111 8.40 -12.17 -3.74
CA TYR A 111 9.21 -13.24 -4.30
C TYR A 111 10.72 -12.93 -4.28
N HIS A 112 11.13 -11.70 -4.58
CA HIS A 112 12.53 -11.30 -4.46
C HIS A 112 13.02 -11.37 -3.01
N LEU A 113 12.23 -10.85 -2.07
CA LEU A 113 12.53 -10.87 -0.64
C LEU A 113 12.73 -12.30 -0.12
N GLU A 114 11.79 -13.19 -0.43
CA GLU A 114 11.89 -14.62 -0.08
C GLU A 114 13.14 -15.27 -0.66
N ARG A 115 13.48 -14.99 -1.93
CA ARG A 115 14.67 -15.55 -2.57
C ARG A 115 15.97 -15.04 -1.97
N ILE A 116 16.04 -13.76 -1.63
CA ILE A 116 17.22 -13.16 -0.99
C ILE A 116 17.44 -13.80 0.38
N ALA A 117 16.38 -13.95 1.18
CA ALA A 117 16.46 -14.61 2.47
C ALA A 117 16.88 -16.08 2.36
N LEU A 118 16.34 -16.81 1.38
CA LEU A 118 16.74 -18.20 1.13
C LEU A 118 18.20 -18.33 0.67
N PHE A 119 18.73 -17.35 -0.03
CA PHE A 119 20.14 -17.34 -0.44
C PHE A 119 21.10 -17.15 0.74
N ALA A 120 20.64 -16.57 1.84
CA ALA A 120 21.44 -16.38 3.06
C ALA A 120 21.57 -17.66 3.91
N LEU A 121 20.90 -18.75 3.53
CA LEU A 121 21.03 -20.05 4.19
C LEU A 121 22.33 -20.76 3.75
N PRO A 122 23.03 -21.44 4.68
CA PRO A 122 24.28 -22.16 4.40
C PRO A 122 24.11 -23.41 3.54
#